data_AF-K2DCZ9-F1
#
_entry.id   AF-K2DCZ9-F1
#
_cell.length_a   1.000
_cell.length_b   1.000
_cell.length_c   1.000
_cell.angle_alpha   90.00
_cell.angle_beta   90.00
_cell.angle_gamma   90.00
#
_symmetry.space_group_name_H-M   'P 1'
#
loop_
_entity.id
_entity.type
_entity.pdbx_description
1 polymer ?
#
loop_
_entity_poly.entity_id
_entity_poly.type
_entity_poly.pdbx_seq_one_letter_code
_entity_poly.pdbx_strand_id
1 'polypeptide(L)'
;MKKNPVVHFEMPYKDAKRVSRFYSGVFGWGMNDTGVDMGNYVLAATAQTDKNMMVKTPGTINGGFYKWVKKSKEPSVVISVADL
;
A
#
# COMPACT_ATOMS: atom_id res chain seq x y z
N MET A 1 23.67 13.19 8.94
CA MET A 1 22.70 12.10 9.21
C MET A 1 21.99 11.77 7.91
N LYS A 2 21.94 10.49 7.51
CA LYS A 2 21.16 10.06 6.33
C LYS A 2 19.67 10.21 6.65
N LYS A 3 18.87 10.71 5.70
CA LYS A 3 17.41 10.82 5.88
C LYS A 3 16.77 9.44 5.71
N ASN A 4 15.85 9.09 6.60
CA ASN A 4 15.03 7.88 6.53
C ASN A 4 13.65 8.24 5.98
N PRO A 5 13.37 7.97 4.69
CA PRO A 5 12.12 8.40 4.07
C PRO A 5 10.94 7.51 4.46
N VAL A 6 9.74 8.07 4.39
CA VAL A 6 8.52 7.25 4.29
C VAL A 6 8.49 6.62 2.91
N VAL A 7 8.28 5.31 2.84
CA VAL A 7 8.34 4.53 1.58
C VAL A 7 7.07 3.76 1.27
N HIS A 8 6.18 3.59 2.25
CA HIS A 8 4.94 2.82 2.08
C HIS A 8 3.89 3.29 3.09
N PHE A 9 2.62 3.09 2.78
CA PHE A 9 1.52 3.22 3.73
C PHE A 9 0.74 1.92 3.83
N GLU A 10 0.11 1.68 4.96
CA GLU A 10 -0.82 0.56 5.12
C GLU A 10 -2.14 1.02 5.73
N MET A 11 -3.25 0.54 5.18
CA MET A 11 -4.59 0.87 5.66
C MET A 11 -5.44 -0.38 5.91
N PRO A 12 -6.24 -0.42 6.99
CA PRO A 12 -7.12 -1.55 7.22
C PRO A 12 -8.31 -1.55 6.24
N TYR A 13 -8.76 -2.73 5.83
CA TYR A 13 -10.00 -2.91 5.06
C TYR A 13 -10.90 -3.99 5.68
N LYS A 14 -12.22 -3.88 5.50
CA LYS A 14 -13.18 -4.93 5.88
C LYS A 14 -13.63 -5.80 4.71
N ASP A 15 -13.73 -5.20 3.52
CA ASP A 15 -14.12 -5.85 2.27
C ASP A 15 -13.13 -5.43 1.16
N ALA A 16 -12.36 -6.41 0.66
CA ALA A 16 -11.34 -6.20 -0.37
C ALA A 16 -11.94 -5.72 -1.70
N LYS A 17 -13.08 -6.28 -2.10
CA LYS A 17 -13.76 -5.90 -3.35
C LYS A 17 -14.28 -4.48 -3.28
N ARG A 18 -14.82 -4.07 -2.12
CA ARG A 18 -15.30 -2.70 -1.91
C ARG A 18 -14.15 -1.70 -1.96
N VAL A 19 -13.04 -1.94 -1.26
CA VAL A 19 -11.91 -1.01 -1.23
C VAL A 19 -11.25 -0.90 -2.60
N SER A 20 -11.04 -2.03 -3.29
CA SER A 20 -10.45 -2.02 -4.63
C SER A 20 -11.31 -1.25 -5.64
N ARG A 21 -12.63 -1.50 -5.67
CA ARG A 21 -13.55 -0.76 -6.57
C ARG A 21 -13.57 0.74 -6.29
N PHE A 22 -13.56 1.14 -5.01
CA PHE A 22 -13.62 2.55 -4.65
C PHE A 22 -12.33 3.27 -5.07
N TYR A 23 -11.16 2.75 -4.68
CA TYR A 23 -9.90 3.44 -4.95
C TYR A 23 -9.50 3.40 -6.43
N SER A 24 -9.81 2.31 -7.15
CA SER A 24 -9.60 2.28 -8.59
C SER A 24 -10.55 3.20 -9.35
N GLY A 25 -11.84 3.26 -8.96
CA GLY A 25 -12.83 4.08 -9.64
C GLY A 25 -12.72 5.58 -9.36
N VAL A 26 -12.40 5.98 -8.13
CA VAL A 26 -12.35 7.39 -7.72
C VAL A 26 -10.98 8.01 -7.99
N PHE A 27 -9.90 7.26 -7.73
CA PHE A 27 -8.54 7.81 -7.79
C PHE A 27 -7.69 7.22 -8.94
N GLY A 28 -8.22 6.24 -9.69
CA GLY A 28 -7.46 5.58 -10.76
C GLY A 28 -6.32 4.70 -10.25
N TRP A 29 -6.33 4.31 -8.98
CA TRP A 29 -5.25 3.49 -8.41
C TRP A 29 -5.27 2.07 -8.95
N GLY A 30 -4.07 1.50 -9.14
CA GLY A 30 -3.92 0.08 -9.41
C GLY A 30 -4.12 -0.71 -8.12
N MET A 31 -5.17 -1.53 -8.09
CA MET A 31 -5.55 -2.31 -6.90
C MET A 31 -5.37 -3.80 -7.19
N ASN A 32 -4.41 -4.45 -6.54
CA ASN A 32 -4.10 -5.86 -6.75
C ASN A 32 -4.29 -6.67 -5.46
N ASP A 33 -5.32 -7.52 -5.44
CA ASP A 33 -5.56 -8.46 -4.34
C ASP A 33 -4.60 -9.65 -4.48
N THR A 34 -3.73 -9.83 -3.48
CA THR A 34 -2.68 -10.85 -3.51
C THR A 34 -3.17 -12.23 -3.07
N GLY A 35 -4.43 -12.35 -2.63
CA GLY A 35 -5.04 -13.62 -2.25
C GLY A 35 -4.58 -14.15 -0.89
N VAL A 36 -5.11 -15.32 -0.51
CA VAL A 36 -4.95 -15.90 0.83
C VAL A 36 -3.50 -16.25 1.17
N ASP A 37 -2.71 -16.70 0.19
CA ASP A 37 -1.31 -17.08 0.36
C ASP A 37 -0.43 -15.90 0.81
N MET A 38 -0.87 -14.69 0.48
CA MET A 38 -0.22 -13.43 0.84
C MET A 38 -1.02 -12.66 1.91
N GLY A 39 -1.83 -13.37 2.71
CA GLY A 39 -2.58 -12.81 3.83
C GLY A 39 -3.82 -11.98 3.45
N ASN A 40 -4.29 -12.11 2.20
CA ASN A 40 -5.31 -11.24 1.60
C ASN A 40 -4.91 -9.76 1.63
N TYR A 41 -3.65 -9.46 1.35
CA TYR A 41 -3.22 -8.08 1.22
C TYR A 41 -3.69 -7.48 -0.11
N VAL A 42 -4.02 -6.20 -0.13
CA VAL A 42 -4.34 -5.50 -1.38
C VAL A 42 -3.25 -4.48 -1.65
N LEU A 43 -2.41 -4.72 -2.66
CA LEU A 43 -1.41 -3.76 -3.09
C LEU A 43 -2.09 -2.57 -3.78
N ALA A 44 -1.65 -1.36 -3.42
CA ALA A 44 -2.14 -0.11 -3.97
C ALA A 44 -1.01 0.62 -4.71
N ALA A 45 -1.07 0.57 -6.04
CA ALA A 45 -0.23 1.38 -6.92
C ALA A 45 -0.90 2.75 -7.11
N THR A 46 -0.38 3.77 -6.44
CA THR A 46 -0.94 5.13 -6.42
C THR A 46 -0.34 6.03 -7.50
N ALA A 47 0.83 5.65 -8.01
CA ALA A 47 1.55 6.32 -9.07
C ALA A 47 2.05 5.30 -10.10
N GLN A 48 2.43 5.78 -11.29
CA GLN A 48 2.98 4.92 -12.33
C GLN A 48 4.29 4.27 -11.84
N THR A 49 4.38 2.95 -11.97
CA THR A 49 5.56 2.16 -11.64
C THR A 49 6.29 1.64 -12.88
N ASP A 50 7.53 1.22 -12.70
CA ASP A 50 8.28 0.44 -13.69
C ASP A 50 8.09 -1.08 -13.52
N LYS A 51 8.82 -1.88 -14.31
CA LYS A 51 8.79 -3.34 -14.26
C LYS A 51 9.26 -3.95 -12.92
N ASN A 52 9.97 -3.17 -12.11
CA ASN A 52 10.46 -3.56 -10.80
C ASN A 52 9.57 -2.98 -9.68
N MET A 53 8.37 -2.48 -10.02
CA MET A 53 7.43 -1.85 -9.10
C MET A 53 7.91 -0.54 -8.46
N MET A 54 8.94 0.11 -9.02
CA MET A 54 9.44 1.38 -8.52
C MET A 54 8.62 2.54 -9.07
N VAL A 55 8.20 3.46 -8.18
CA VAL A 55 7.47 4.67 -8.56
C VAL A 55 8.34 5.57 -9.46
N LYS A 56 7.73 6.11 -10.52
CA LYS A 56 8.43 6.99 -11.47
C LYS A 56 8.37 8.47 -11.07
N THR A 57 7.37 8.87 -10.30
CA THR A 57 7.17 10.26 -9.91
C THR A 57 7.84 10.53 -8.55
N PRO A 58 8.84 11.44 -8.47
CA PRO A 58 9.51 11.76 -7.22
C PRO A 58 8.53 12.21 -6.12
N GLY A 59 8.73 11.71 -4.90
CA GLY A 59 7.91 12.06 -3.73
C GLY A 59 6.58 11.29 -3.61
N THR A 60 6.24 10.45 -4.59
CA THR A 60 5.08 9.55 -4.48
C THR A 60 5.47 8.25 -3.79
N ILE A 61 4.52 7.62 -3.10
CA ILE A 61 4.69 6.31 -2.47
C ILE A 61 3.49 5.42 -2.81
N ASN A 62 3.76 4.14 -2.99
CA ASN A 62 2.71 3.13 -3.03
C ASN A 62 2.33 2.71 -1.61
N GLY A 63 1.35 1.83 -1.52
CA GLY A 63 0.93 1.30 -0.24
C GLY A 63 0.21 -0.01 -0.38
N GLY A 64 -0.54 -0.34 0.64
CA GLY A 64 -1.51 -1.39 0.53
C GLY A 64 -2.51 -1.40 1.65
N PHE A 65 -3.39 -2.39 1.58
CA PHE A 65 -4.45 -2.57 2.54
C PHE A 65 -4.36 -3.96 3.15
N TYR A 66 -4.45 -4.02 4.47
CA TYR A 66 -4.48 -5.27 5.22
C TYR A 66 -5.88 -5.50 5.78
N LYS A 67 -6.24 -6.77 6.01
CA LYS A 67 -7.54 -7.11 6.57
C LYS A 67 -7.67 -6.58 7.99
N TRP A 68 -8.72 -5.82 8.26
CA TRP A 68 -9.02 -5.24 9.56
C TRP A 68 -9.13 -6.34 10.61
N VAL A 69 -8.39 -6.18 11.70
CA VAL A 69 -8.45 -7.03 12.89
C VAL A 69 -8.46 -6.15 14.14
N LYS A 70 -9.03 -6.62 15.25
CA LYS A 70 -9.15 -5.80 16.47
C LYS A 70 -7.79 -5.27 16.99
N LYS A 71 -6.70 -6.00 16.72
CA LYS A 71 -5.32 -5.68 17.12
C LYS A 71 -4.59 -4.71 16.16
N SER A 72 -5.05 -4.58 14.92
CA SER A 72 -4.44 -3.71 13.90
C SER A 72 -5.59 -3.05 13.12
N LYS A 73 -5.89 -1.80 13.46
CA LYS A 73 -7.07 -1.08 12.95
C LYS A 73 -6.76 0.36 12.55
N GLU A 74 -5.51 0.77 12.65
CA GLU A 74 -5.05 2.12 12.39
C GLU A 74 -4.21 2.15 11.11
N PRO A 75 -4.38 3.16 10.25
CA PRO A 75 -3.43 3.41 9.18
C PRO A 75 -2.01 3.59 9.72
N SER A 76 -1.02 3.11 8.99
CA SER A 76 0.39 3.27 9.33
C SER A 76 1.18 3.78 8.12
N VAL A 77 2.36 4.33 8.41
CA VAL A 77 3.38 4.69 7.42
C VAL A 77 4.66 3.94 7.75
N VAL A 78 5.34 3.47 6.72
CA VAL A 78 6.58 2.69 6.84
C VAL A 78 7.76 3.60 6.54
N ILE A 79 8.72 3.65 7.46
CA ILE A 79 9.96 4.41 7.33
C ILE A 79 11.07 3.43 6.94
N SER A 80 11.77 3.71 5.84
CA SER A 80 12.98 2.98 5.48
C SER A 80 14.13 3.42 6.38
N VAL A 81 14.72 2.46 7.07
CA VAL A 81 15.90 2.63 7.92
C VAL A 81 17.05 1.81 7.33
N ALA A 82 18.30 2.24 7.57
CA ALA A 82 19.45 1.37 7.33
C ALA A 82 19.40 0.17 8.27
N ASP A 83 20.12 -0.90 7.94
CA ASP A 83 20.25 -2.06 8.83
C ASP A 83 20.61 -1.62 10.26
N LEU A 84 19.90 -2.23 11.21
CA LEU A 84 20.08 -2.02 12.64
C LEU A 84 21.22 -2.90 13.17
#